data_AF-A0A151IYJ8-F1
#
_entry.id   AF-A0A151IYJ8-F1
#
_cell.length_a   1.000
_cell.length_b   1.000
_cell.length_c   1.000
_cell.angle_alpha   90.00
_cell.angle_beta   90.00
_cell.angle_gamma   90.00
#
_symmetry.space_group_name_H-M   'P 1'
#
loop_
_entity.id
_entity.type
_entity.pdbx_description
1 polymer ?
#
loop_
_entity_poly.entity_id
_entity_poly.type
_entity_poly.pdbx_seq_one_letter_code
_entity_poly.pdbx_strand_id
1 'polypeptide(L)'
;MCGAVPAMVRSVSLYSTCSSGNVTVIGRSIKAVGRDDYNAPYQKLTTQSEDFSRKLYIFAEKSQRYICFNKRWKLVGLPKKQKGPMCQFYEVYNGSYLRYRSAVDGTRYIGFNKFGRPMKNPHGRQECFNFIKYNPHADINHHNSLVNAEMGGMEPREPYVVSRKPSPVMRATKNSLLQADSARGHVHTSTHRHRHSNRWKHLSHRQDGVDSGPRRRHESRLLVEASKY
;
A
#
# COMPACT_ATOMS: atom_id res chain seq x y z
N MET A 1 4.29 21.02 40.39
CA MET A 1 3.72 19.81 39.75
C MET A 1 3.73 20.01 38.24
N CYS A 2 4.79 19.59 37.53
CA CYS A 2 4.79 19.63 36.06
C CYS A 2 4.03 18.40 35.54
N GLY A 3 2.77 18.58 35.17
CA GLY A 3 2.02 17.56 34.44
C GLY A 3 2.65 17.37 33.07
N ALA A 4 3.52 16.36 32.94
CA ALA A 4 4.06 15.98 31.64
C ALA A 4 2.90 15.53 30.76
N VAL A 5 2.53 16.36 29.78
CA VAL A 5 1.63 15.95 28.70
C VAL A 5 2.29 14.74 28.03
N PRO A 6 1.66 13.55 28.03
CA PRO A 6 2.30 12.38 27.47
C PRO A 6 2.49 12.58 25.97
N ALA A 7 3.75 12.54 25.53
CA ALA A 7 4.06 12.50 24.11
C ALA A 7 3.41 11.25 23.51
N MET A 8 2.56 11.44 22.49
CA MET A 8 1.85 10.35 21.84
C MET A 8 2.72 9.77 20.73
N VAL A 9 3.14 8.51 20.89
CA VAL A 9 4.07 7.83 19.97
C VAL A 9 3.38 6.59 19.38
N ARG A 10 3.36 6.46 18.04
CA ARG A 10 2.78 5.29 17.35
C ARG A 10 3.68 4.79 16.23
N SER A 11 3.96 3.49 16.19
CA SER A 11 4.63 2.83 15.06
C SER A 11 3.70 2.76 13.86
N VAL A 12 4.20 3.15 12.69
CA VAL A 12 3.44 3.25 11.44
C VAL A 12 4.29 2.92 10.22
N SER A 13 3.61 2.58 9.14
CA SER A 13 4.12 2.59 7.77
C SER A 13 3.24 3.52 6.93
N LEU A 14 3.86 4.25 6.02
CA LEU A 14 3.17 5.20 5.13
C LEU A 14 3.31 4.73 3.69
N TYR A 15 2.20 4.28 3.11
CA TYR A 15 2.11 3.87 1.71
C TYR A 15 1.71 5.05 0.84
N SER A 16 2.52 5.40 -0.16
CA SER A 16 2.19 6.43 -1.14
C SER A 16 1.31 5.83 -2.24
N THR A 17 0.15 6.43 -2.46
CA THR A 17 -0.78 5.97 -3.50
C THR A 17 -0.27 6.25 -4.91
N CYS A 18 0.62 7.22 -5.11
CA CYS A 18 1.17 7.52 -6.45
C CYS A 18 2.26 6.55 -6.88
N SER A 19 3.18 6.22 -5.98
CA SER A 19 4.32 5.36 -6.30
C SER A 19 4.05 3.88 -6.03
N SER A 20 2.90 3.58 -5.43
CA SER A 20 2.53 2.25 -4.96
C SER A 20 3.59 1.62 -4.04
N GLY A 21 4.22 2.45 -3.21
CA GLY A 21 5.36 2.06 -2.37
C GLY A 21 5.35 2.72 -1.00
N ASN A 22 6.10 2.14 -0.07
CA ASN A 22 6.22 2.65 1.30
C ASN A 22 7.34 3.67 1.42
N VAL A 23 7.12 4.67 2.27
CA VAL A 23 8.14 5.67 2.60
C VAL A 23 9.36 4.98 3.22
N THR A 24 10.49 5.07 2.54
CA THR A 24 11.79 4.51 2.93
C THR A 24 12.76 5.66 3.20
N VAL A 25 13.37 5.65 4.38
CA VAL A 25 14.37 6.65 4.77
C VAL A 25 15.72 5.98 4.98
N ILE A 26 16.68 6.24 4.10
CA ILE A 26 18.06 5.71 4.18
C ILE A 26 19.01 6.90 4.24
N GLY A 27 19.67 7.07 5.39
CA GLY A 27 20.50 8.25 5.64
C GLY A 27 19.68 9.53 5.45
N ARG A 28 20.19 10.48 4.66
CA ARG A 28 19.47 11.74 4.36
C ARG A 28 18.40 11.58 3.28
N SER A 29 18.39 10.48 2.54
CA SER A 29 17.52 10.25 1.40
C SER A 29 16.16 9.70 1.82
N ILE A 30 15.11 10.18 1.17
CA ILE A 30 13.73 9.74 1.39
C ILE A 30 13.15 9.38 0.02
N LYS A 31 12.55 8.20 -0.08
CA LYS A 31 11.85 7.71 -1.28
C LYS A 31 10.56 6.99 -0.85
N ALA A 32 9.68 6.67 -1.80
CA ALA A 32 8.53 5.80 -1.57
C ALA A 32 8.55 4.64 -2.57
N VAL A 33 9.04 3.48 -2.14
CA VAL A 33 9.34 2.33 -3.02
C VAL A 33 8.70 1.04 -2.52
N GLY A 34 8.56 0.05 -3.40
CA GLY A 34 8.11 -1.29 -3.03
C GLY A 34 8.98 -1.88 -1.92
N ARG A 35 8.40 -2.71 -1.07
CA ARG A 35 9.11 -3.37 0.03
C ARG A 35 9.95 -4.53 -0.50
N ASP A 36 11.20 -4.60 -0.06
CA ASP A 36 12.12 -5.73 -0.26
C ASP A 36 12.90 -5.99 1.05
N ASP A 37 13.66 -7.08 1.12
CA ASP A 37 14.38 -7.49 2.34
C ASP A 37 15.41 -6.45 2.81
N TYR A 38 16.01 -5.72 1.87
CA TYR A 38 17.02 -4.71 2.16
C TYR A 38 16.39 -3.43 2.74
N ASN A 39 15.27 -2.98 2.17
CA ASN A 39 14.64 -1.70 2.48
C ASN A 39 13.55 -1.82 3.56
N ALA A 40 13.09 -3.04 3.84
CA ALA A 40 12.05 -3.34 4.82
C ALA A 40 12.26 -2.70 6.21
N PRO A 41 13.48 -2.72 6.79
CA PRO A 41 13.74 -2.08 8.08
C PRO A 41 13.65 -0.54 8.04
N TYR A 42 13.95 0.05 6.87
CA TYR A 42 13.96 1.50 6.65
C TYR A 42 12.58 2.10 6.34
N GLN A 43 11.56 1.25 6.26
CA GLN A 43 10.16 1.63 6.08
C GLN A 43 9.37 1.69 7.39
N LYS A 44 9.97 1.27 8.51
CA LYS A 44 9.37 1.40 9.84
C LYS A 44 9.51 2.84 10.33
N LEU A 45 8.38 3.51 10.49
CA LEU A 45 8.30 4.89 10.95
C LEU A 45 7.55 4.95 12.28
N THR A 46 7.65 6.10 12.94
CA THR A 46 6.92 6.42 14.16
C THR A 46 6.40 7.85 14.07
N THR A 47 5.12 8.05 14.32
CA THR A 47 4.54 9.39 14.50
C THR A 47 4.65 9.79 15.97
N GLN A 48 5.18 10.98 16.24
CA GLN A 48 5.38 11.50 17.60
C GLN A 48 4.72 12.87 17.73
N SER A 49 3.82 13.04 18.69
CA SER A 49 3.27 14.35 19.07
C SER A 49 3.85 14.75 20.42
N GLU A 50 4.32 16.00 20.54
CA GLU A 50 4.89 16.52 21.80
C GLU A 50 3.82 17.18 22.70
N ASP A 51 2.69 17.56 22.10
CA ASP A 51 1.61 18.29 22.76
C ASP A 51 0.26 18.00 22.07
N PHE A 52 -0.77 18.73 22.49
CA PHE A 52 -2.13 18.66 21.91
C PHE A 52 -2.32 19.57 20.69
N SER A 53 -1.26 20.18 20.14
CA SER A 53 -1.37 21.08 18.98
C SER A 53 -1.72 20.34 17.67
N ARG A 54 -1.85 19.01 17.72
CA ARG A 54 -2.04 18.10 16.58
C ARG A 54 -0.87 18.10 15.59
N LYS A 55 0.22 18.79 15.91
CA LYS A 55 1.48 18.69 15.18
C LYS A 55 2.13 17.36 15.54
N LEU A 56 2.71 16.73 14.54
CA LEU A 56 3.49 15.51 14.72
C LEU A 56 4.82 15.58 13.99
N TYR A 57 5.75 14.78 14.45
CA TYR A 57 6.98 14.44 13.78
C TYR A 57 6.87 13.02 13.24
N ILE A 58 7.52 12.76 12.10
CA ILE A 58 7.63 11.42 11.54
C ILE A 58 9.08 10.99 11.65
N PHE A 59 9.34 9.98 12.47
CA PHE A 59 10.67 9.48 12.77
C PHE A 59 10.90 8.12 12.12
N ALA A 60 11.99 7.98 11.38
CA ALA A 60 12.42 6.71 10.82
C ALA A 60 13.34 5.99 11.80
N GLU A 61 12.86 4.86 12.32
CA GLU A 61 13.50 4.14 13.42
C GLU A 61 14.89 3.62 13.02
N LYS A 62 14.99 2.90 11.89
CA LYS A 62 16.26 2.29 11.48
C LYS A 62 17.33 3.34 11.16
N SER A 63 16.94 4.45 10.54
CA SER A 63 17.87 5.52 10.16
C SER A 63 18.11 6.57 11.26
N GLN A 64 17.36 6.49 12.37
CA GLN A 64 17.38 7.45 13.48
C GLN A 64 17.23 8.91 13.03
N ARG A 65 16.27 9.15 12.12
CA ARG A 65 16.09 10.45 11.45
C ARG A 65 14.64 10.87 11.34
N TYR A 66 14.39 12.15 11.53
CA TYR A 66 13.11 12.79 11.25
C TYR A 66 12.98 13.09 9.76
N ILE A 67 11.78 12.86 9.22
CA ILE A 67 11.40 13.38 7.91
C ILE A 67 11.18 14.88 8.06
N CYS A 68 11.84 15.68 7.24
CA CYS A 68 11.74 17.14 7.29
C CYS A 68 11.77 17.72 5.89
N PHE A 69 11.23 18.92 5.73
CA PHE A 69 11.62 19.79 4.62
C PHE A 69 12.93 20.50 4.95
N ASN A 70 13.79 20.72 3.95
CA ASN A 70 14.87 21.69 4.09
C ASN A 70 14.40 23.10 3.69
N LYS A 71 15.29 24.11 3.81
CA LYS A 71 14.99 25.50 3.40
C LYS A 71 14.61 25.66 1.91
N ARG A 72 14.94 24.68 1.06
CA ARG A 72 14.59 24.62 -0.36
C ARG A 72 13.38 23.71 -0.63
N TRP A 73 12.61 23.38 0.40
CA TRP A 73 11.42 22.52 0.34
C TRP A 73 11.65 21.12 -0.25
N LYS A 74 12.87 20.60 -0.14
CA LYS A 74 13.18 19.20 -0.45
C LYS A 74 12.99 18.36 0.80
N LEU A 75 12.33 17.20 0.68
CA LEU A 75 12.27 16.20 1.73
C LEU A 75 13.66 15.60 2.00
N VAL A 76 14.04 15.58 3.28
CA VAL A 76 15.33 15.10 3.77
C VAL A 76 15.18 14.43 5.14
N GLY A 77 16.02 13.43 5.41
CA GLY A 77 16.15 12.81 6.72
C GLY A 77 17.15 13.55 7.61
N LEU A 78 16.69 14.18 8.69
CA LEU A 78 17.53 14.93 9.63
C LEU A 78 17.69 14.20 10.98
N PRO A 79 18.90 14.19 11.58
CA PRO A 79 19.10 13.60 12.91
C PRO A 79 18.38 14.42 13.99
N LYS A 80 18.14 13.83 15.17
CA LYS A 80 17.45 14.49 16.30
C LYS A 80 18.01 15.86 16.66
N LYS A 81 19.34 16.03 16.63
CA LYS A 81 20.04 17.30 16.92
C LYS A 81 19.70 18.44 15.94
N GLN A 82 19.19 18.11 14.75
CA GLN A 82 18.80 19.07 13.70
C GLN A 82 17.27 19.12 13.52
N LYS A 83 16.50 18.52 14.45
CA LYS A 83 15.04 18.59 14.43
C LYS A 83 14.61 20.04 14.67
N GLY A 84 13.56 20.47 13.97
CA GLY A 84 12.99 21.81 14.13
C GLY A 84 11.62 21.92 13.49
N PRO A 85 11.10 23.15 13.31
CA PRO A 85 9.75 23.40 12.78
C PRO A 85 9.50 22.78 11.40
N MET A 86 10.53 22.71 10.54
CA MET A 86 10.42 22.10 9.21
C MET A 86 10.23 20.57 9.22
N CYS A 87 10.33 19.94 10.39
CA CYS A 87 10.06 18.52 10.63
C CYS A 87 8.67 18.26 11.21
N GLN A 88 7.88 19.30 11.41
CA GLN A 88 6.53 19.22 11.97
C GLN A 88 5.48 19.20 10.86
N PHE A 89 4.49 18.33 11.02
CA PHE A 89 3.41 18.16 10.08
C PHE A 89 2.05 18.07 10.79
N TYR A 90 1.01 18.40 10.04
CA TYR A 90 -0.37 18.05 10.37
C TYR A 90 -0.79 16.85 9.53
N GLU A 91 -1.33 15.82 10.18
CA GLU A 91 -2.04 14.73 9.50
C GLU A 91 -3.46 15.22 9.19
N VAL A 92 -3.79 15.29 7.91
CA VAL A 92 -5.11 15.78 7.42
C VAL A 92 -5.72 14.77 6.46
N TYR A 93 -7.05 14.67 6.48
CA TYR A 93 -7.77 13.82 5.55
C TYR A 93 -8.01 14.53 4.22
N ASN A 94 -7.96 13.76 3.14
CA ASN A 94 -8.37 14.14 1.80
C ASN A 94 -9.21 12.99 1.21
N GLY A 95 -10.52 13.05 1.43
CA GLY A 95 -11.41 11.91 1.22
C GLY A 95 -11.00 10.73 2.13
N SER A 96 -10.83 9.55 1.54
CA SER A 96 -10.40 8.33 2.24
C SER A 96 -8.89 8.23 2.50
N TYR A 97 -8.11 9.23 2.10
CA TYR A 97 -6.65 9.21 2.20
C TYR A 97 -6.13 10.23 3.22
N LEU A 98 -4.90 10.01 3.68
CA LEU A 98 -4.17 10.94 4.52
C LEU A 98 -3.22 11.80 3.69
N ARG A 99 -3.00 13.04 4.13
CA ARG A 99 -1.92 13.92 3.68
C ARG A 99 -1.16 14.46 4.88
N TYR A 100 0.13 14.72 4.70
CA TYR A 100 0.98 15.32 5.73
C TYR A 100 1.35 16.74 5.31
N ARG A 101 0.62 17.72 5.83
CA ARG A 101 0.80 19.15 5.55
C ARG A 101 1.91 19.72 6.43
N SER A 102 2.81 20.54 5.89
CA SER A 102 3.83 21.20 6.70
C SER A 102 3.18 22.12 7.75
N ALA A 103 3.76 22.16 8.96
CA ALA A 103 3.35 23.11 9.99
C ALA A 103 3.87 24.54 9.73
N VAL A 104 4.83 24.71 8.81
CA VAL A 104 5.45 26.01 8.48
C VAL A 104 4.77 26.69 7.29
N ASP A 105 4.34 25.91 6.29
CA ASP A 105 3.68 26.41 5.09
C ASP A 105 2.52 25.49 4.71
N GLY A 106 1.30 26.01 4.81
CA GLY A 106 0.08 25.25 4.57
C GLY A 106 -0.10 24.76 3.14
N THR A 107 0.66 25.28 2.17
CA THR A 107 0.62 24.84 0.77
C THR A 107 1.49 23.62 0.50
N ARG A 108 2.35 23.25 1.45
CA ARG A 108 3.37 22.20 1.30
C ARG A 108 2.89 20.90 1.91
N TYR A 109 2.97 19.82 1.14
CA TYR A 109 2.64 18.48 1.58
C TYR A 109 3.78 17.52 1.28
N ILE A 110 3.98 16.52 2.16
CA ILE A 110 4.81 15.37 1.81
C ILE A 110 4.16 14.70 0.59
N GLY A 111 4.96 14.35 -0.41
CA GLY A 111 4.46 13.70 -1.61
C GLY A 111 5.56 13.04 -2.42
N PHE A 112 5.18 12.02 -3.18
CA PHE A 112 6.10 11.26 -4.03
C PHE A 112 5.46 11.08 -5.40
N ASN A 113 6.26 11.26 -6.46
CA ASN A 113 5.78 10.99 -7.81
C ASN A 113 5.64 9.48 -8.05
N LYS A 114 5.12 9.09 -9.22
CA LYS A 114 4.95 7.69 -9.64
C LYS A 114 6.22 6.81 -9.57
N PHE A 115 7.40 7.42 -9.54
CA PHE A 115 8.69 6.73 -9.44
C PHE A 115 9.24 6.69 -8.00
N GLY A 116 8.44 7.10 -7.00
CA GLY A 116 8.86 7.12 -5.60
C GLY A 116 9.82 8.25 -5.24
N ARG A 117 9.99 9.26 -6.10
CA ARG A 117 10.88 10.40 -5.84
C ARG A 117 10.11 11.53 -5.14
N PRO A 118 10.69 12.18 -4.12
CA PRO A 118 10.07 13.31 -3.44
C PRO A 118 9.62 14.42 -4.38
N MET A 119 8.40 14.91 -4.17
CA MET A 119 7.87 16.06 -4.88
C MET A 119 8.34 17.37 -4.26
N LYS A 120 8.58 18.37 -5.11
CA LYS A 120 8.91 19.75 -4.69
C LYS A 120 7.81 20.75 -5.05
N ASN A 121 7.11 20.50 -6.16
CA ASN A 121 6.05 21.35 -6.65
C ASN A 121 4.76 21.08 -5.85
N PRO A 122 4.24 22.03 -5.05
CA PRO A 122 2.99 21.86 -4.31
C PRO A 122 1.76 21.72 -5.22
N HIS A 123 1.83 22.26 -6.44
CA HIS A 123 0.76 22.18 -7.45
C HIS A 123 0.91 20.98 -8.39
N GLY A 124 1.72 19.99 -8.00
CA GLY A 124 1.79 18.73 -8.75
C GLY A 124 0.47 17.95 -8.70
N ARG A 125 0.49 16.77 -9.32
CA ARG A 125 -0.60 15.79 -9.28
C ARG A 125 -1.07 15.56 -7.84
N GLN A 126 -2.33 15.88 -7.56
CA GLN A 126 -2.87 15.99 -6.21
C GLN A 126 -2.92 14.62 -5.50
N GLU A 127 -3.16 13.56 -6.25
CA GLU A 127 -3.13 12.19 -5.78
C GLU A 127 -1.74 11.76 -5.29
N CYS A 128 -0.67 12.43 -5.72
CA CYS A 128 0.69 12.09 -5.30
C CYS A 128 1.07 12.58 -3.90
N PHE A 129 0.19 13.33 -3.25
CA PHE A 129 0.32 13.72 -1.84
C PHE A 129 -0.48 12.82 -0.90
N ASN A 130 -1.22 11.84 -1.43
CA ASN A 130 -2.07 10.96 -0.65
C ASN A 130 -1.27 9.75 -0.13
N PHE A 131 -1.62 9.34 1.09
CA PHE A 131 -1.04 8.20 1.79
C PHE A 131 -2.12 7.34 2.42
N ILE A 132 -1.77 6.06 2.59
CA ILE A 132 -2.45 5.14 3.48
C ILE A 132 -1.50 4.85 4.64
N LYS A 133 -2.01 4.94 5.87
CA LYS A 133 -1.26 4.67 7.11
C LYS A 133 -1.72 3.32 7.66
N TYR A 134 -0.77 2.47 8.00
CA TYR A 134 -1.05 1.18 8.63
C TYR A 134 0.03 0.85 9.67
N ASN A 135 -0.30 -0.04 10.61
CA ASN A 135 0.65 -0.49 11.61
C ASN A 135 1.54 -1.60 11.00
N PRO A 136 2.88 -1.43 10.93
CA PRO A 136 3.78 -2.44 10.38
C PRO A 136 3.81 -3.74 11.19
N HIS A 137 3.35 -3.71 12.45
CA HIS A 137 3.29 -4.86 13.34
C HIS A 137 1.87 -5.39 13.52
N ALA A 138 0.90 -4.88 12.77
CA ALA A 138 -0.43 -5.47 12.77
C ALA A 138 -0.34 -6.85 12.11
N ASP A 139 -0.33 -7.88 12.95
CA ASP A 139 -0.54 -9.27 12.54
C ASP A 139 -1.97 -9.65 12.94
N ILE A 140 -2.83 -9.81 11.93
CA ILE A 140 -4.23 -10.19 12.11
C ILE A 140 -4.32 -11.58 12.76
N ASN A 141 -3.43 -12.51 12.43
CA ASN A 141 -3.46 -13.86 12.99
C ASN A 141 -3.09 -13.82 14.47
N HIS A 142 -2.07 -13.04 14.82
CA HIS A 142 -1.70 -12.83 16.22
C HIS A 142 -2.82 -12.15 17.01
N HIS A 143 -3.43 -11.10 16.44
CA HIS A 143 -4.58 -10.44 17.06
C HIS A 143 -5.75 -11.40 17.29
N ASN A 144 -6.12 -12.18 16.27
CA ASN A 144 -7.19 -13.17 16.37
C ASN A 144 -6.88 -14.24 17.41
N SER A 145 -5.62 -14.70 17.50
CA SER A 145 -5.19 -15.66 18.52
C SER A 145 -5.41 -15.14 19.93
N LEU A 146 -5.04 -13.88 20.19
CA LEU A 146 -5.24 -13.24 21.51
C LEU A 146 -6.72 -13.07 21.86
N VAL A 147 -7.54 -12.60 20.92
CA VAL A 147 -8.99 -12.43 21.15
C VAL A 147 -9.67 -13.78 21.40
N ASN A 148 -9.29 -14.82 20.67
CA ASN A 148 -9.81 -16.17 20.88
C ASN A 148 -9.35 -16.78 22.23
N ALA A 149 -8.13 -16.45 22.68
CA ALA A 149 -7.62 -16.88 23.97
C ALA A 149 -8.34 -16.17 25.13
N GLU A 150 -8.67 -14.90 24.99
CA GLU A 150 -9.36 -14.09 26.01
C GLU A 150 -10.85 -14.43 26.14
N MET A 151 -11.50 -14.88 25.06
CA MET A 151 -12.91 -15.31 25.06
C MET A 151 -13.15 -16.73 25.61
N GLY A 152 -12.16 -17.36 26.22
CA GLY A 152 -12.33 -18.65 26.89
C GLY A 152 -12.62 -19.80 25.92
N GLY A 153 -11.57 -20.33 25.30
CA GLY A 153 -11.49 -21.73 24.90
C GLY A 153 -12.45 -22.22 23.81
N MET A 154 -12.04 -22.08 22.56
CA MET A 154 -12.02 -23.24 21.67
C MET A 154 -10.62 -23.34 21.09
N GLU A 155 -9.93 -24.44 21.41
CA GLU A 155 -8.67 -24.75 20.73
C GLU A 155 -8.87 -24.71 19.21
N PRO A 156 -7.87 -24.27 18.43
CA PRO A 156 -7.86 -24.50 17.01
C PRO A 156 -7.96 -26.00 16.78
N ARG A 157 -9.09 -26.48 16.24
CA ARG A 157 -9.20 -27.88 15.80
C ARG A 157 -8.07 -28.13 14.82
N GLU A 158 -7.15 -29.03 15.17
CA GLU A 158 -6.21 -29.57 14.20
C GLU A 158 -7.00 -30.05 12.97
N PRO A 159 -6.50 -29.82 11.75
CA PRO A 159 -7.10 -30.43 10.57
C PRO A 159 -7.09 -31.94 10.81
N TYR A 160 -8.27 -32.55 10.87
CA TYR A 160 -8.41 -33.98 11.05
C TYR A 160 -7.85 -34.68 9.79
N VAL A 161 -6.55 -34.96 9.80
CA VAL A 161 -5.89 -35.73 8.75
C VAL A 161 -6.32 -37.18 8.97
N VAL A 162 -7.37 -37.60 8.25
CA VAL A 162 -7.72 -39.01 8.16
C VAL A 162 -6.57 -39.72 7.45
N SER A 163 -5.66 -40.31 8.23
CA SER A 163 -4.67 -41.25 7.74
C SER A 163 -5.38 -42.52 7.29
N ARG A 164 -5.75 -42.58 6.00
CA ARG A 164 -6.20 -43.82 5.38
C ARG A 164 -4.98 -44.73 5.22
N LYS A 165 -4.74 -45.61 6.21
CA LYS A 165 -3.90 -46.79 6.01
C LYS A 165 -4.56 -47.69 4.96
N PRO A 166 -3.84 -48.16 3.94
CA PRO A 166 -4.36 -49.16 3.02
C PRO A 166 -4.30 -50.54 3.68
N SER A 167 -5.46 -51.18 3.86
CA SER A 167 -5.55 -52.58 4.28
C SER A 167 -5.32 -53.51 3.07
N PRO A 168 -4.69 -54.69 3.24
CA PRO A 168 -4.31 -55.55 2.13
C PRO A 168 -5.50 -56.35 1.57
N VAL A 169 -5.37 -56.60 0.28
CA VAL A 169 -6.26 -57.34 -0.64
C VAL A 169 -6.68 -58.71 -0.11
N MET A 170 -7.94 -59.10 -0.32
CA MET A 170 -8.28 -60.47 -0.70
C MET A 170 -9.16 -60.48 -1.93
N ARG A 171 -8.64 -61.20 -2.93
CA ARG A 171 -9.17 -61.42 -4.27
C ARG A 171 -10.21 -62.53 -4.19
N ALA A 172 -11.43 -62.29 -4.64
CA ALA A 172 -12.41 -63.36 -4.87
C ALA A 172 -13.00 -63.21 -6.27
N THR A 173 -12.69 -64.21 -7.09
CA THR A 173 -13.17 -64.44 -8.45
C THR A 173 -14.60 -64.99 -8.40
N LYS A 174 -15.51 -64.48 -9.23
CA LYS A 174 -16.46 -65.28 -10.04
C LYS A 174 -17.35 -64.39 -10.91
N ASN A 175 -17.35 -64.69 -12.20
CA ASN A 175 -18.29 -64.18 -13.19
C ASN A 175 -19.66 -64.83 -12.99
N SER A 176 -20.73 -64.05 -13.12
CA SER A 176 -22.04 -64.52 -13.58
C SER A 176 -22.80 -63.36 -14.20
N LEU A 177 -23.40 -63.66 -15.34
CA LEU A 177 -24.12 -62.83 -16.30
C LEU A 177 -25.58 -62.54 -15.84
N LEU A 178 -26.23 -61.60 -16.54
CA LEU A 178 -27.68 -61.24 -16.56
C LEU A 178 -28.17 -60.28 -15.47
N GLN A 179 -29.18 -59.41 -15.63
CA GLN A 179 -29.82 -58.65 -16.71
C GLN A 179 -30.90 -57.78 -16.02
N ALA A 180 -31.14 -56.54 -16.49
CA ALA A 180 -32.38 -55.77 -16.48
C ALA A 180 -33.15 -55.38 -15.17
N ASP A 181 -33.22 -54.06 -14.98
CA ASP A 181 -34.41 -53.18 -14.88
C ASP A 181 -35.34 -53.03 -13.65
N SER A 182 -35.55 -51.73 -13.34
CA SER A 182 -36.71 -51.04 -12.74
C SER A 182 -36.96 -51.21 -11.22
N ALA A 183 -37.27 -50.19 -10.39
CA ALA A 183 -37.76 -48.82 -10.62
C ALA A 183 -37.54 -47.88 -9.41
N ARG A 184 -37.40 -46.58 -9.72
CA ARG A 184 -37.91 -45.33 -9.09
C ARG A 184 -37.74 -45.02 -7.57
N GLY A 185 -37.20 -43.83 -7.31
CA GLY A 185 -37.44 -43.04 -6.08
C GLY A 185 -36.64 -41.72 -6.03
N HIS A 186 -37.32 -40.58 -6.20
CA HIS A 186 -36.82 -39.19 -6.20
C HIS A 186 -36.04 -38.76 -4.95
N VAL A 187 -34.95 -37.97 -5.09
CA VAL A 187 -34.61 -36.83 -4.20
C VAL A 187 -33.79 -35.76 -4.94
N HIS A 188 -34.21 -34.49 -4.77
CA HIS A 188 -33.56 -33.27 -5.24
C HIS A 188 -32.07 -33.17 -4.87
N THR A 189 -31.22 -32.72 -5.81
CA THR A 189 -29.88 -32.20 -5.48
C THR A 189 -29.70 -30.79 -6.04
N SER A 190 -29.78 -29.80 -5.14
CA SER A 190 -29.23 -28.47 -5.40
C SER A 190 -27.71 -28.58 -5.29
N THR A 191 -26.97 -28.26 -6.34
CA THR A 191 -25.50 -28.23 -6.32
C THR A 191 -25.02 -26.81 -6.63
N HIS A 192 -24.83 -26.00 -5.58
CA HIS A 192 -24.06 -24.75 -5.67
C HIS A 192 -22.57 -25.08 -5.81
N ARG A 193 -22.07 -25.19 -7.05
CA ARG A 193 -20.63 -25.22 -7.35
C ARG A 193 -20.12 -23.80 -7.59
N HIS A 194 -19.53 -23.16 -6.58
CA HIS A 194 -18.73 -21.96 -6.78
C HIS A 194 -17.35 -22.34 -7.32
N ARG A 195 -17.19 -22.21 -8.64
CA ARG A 195 -15.92 -22.34 -9.36
C ARG A 195 -15.46 -20.94 -9.77
N HIS A 196 -14.62 -20.29 -8.97
CA HIS A 196 -13.99 -19.03 -9.36
C HIS A 196 -12.75 -19.30 -10.21
N SER A 197 -12.88 -19.14 -11.54
CA SER A 197 -11.75 -19.00 -12.45
C SER A 197 -11.45 -17.52 -12.68
N ASN A 198 -10.26 -17.06 -12.30
CA ASN A 198 -9.78 -15.74 -12.65
C ASN A 198 -9.03 -15.82 -13.99
N ARG A 199 -9.71 -15.44 -15.09
CA ARG A 199 -9.11 -15.30 -16.42
C ARG A 199 -9.65 -14.07 -17.12
N TRP A 200 -9.06 -12.90 -16.86
CA TRP A 200 -9.33 -11.70 -17.64
C TRP A 200 -8.29 -11.60 -18.75
N LYS A 201 -8.69 -12.04 -19.96
CA LYS A 201 -8.05 -11.65 -21.22
C LYS A 201 -8.91 -10.58 -21.89
N HIS A 202 -8.23 -9.51 -22.31
CA HIS A 202 -8.49 -8.67 -23.48
C HIS A 202 -9.92 -8.27 -23.84
N LEU A 203 -10.22 -6.99 -23.66
CA LEU A 203 -11.00 -6.23 -24.63
C LEU A 203 -10.12 -5.08 -25.15
N SER A 204 -9.36 -5.39 -26.20
CA SER A 204 -8.93 -4.43 -27.20
C SER A 204 -9.89 -4.55 -28.37
N HIS A 205 -10.94 -3.73 -28.40
CA HIS A 205 -11.67 -3.53 -29.65
C HIS A 205 -10.94 -2.43 -30.43
N ARG A 206 -10.26 -2.87 -31.48
CA ARG A 206 -9.83 -2.07 -32.62
C ARG A 206 -11.04 -1.38 -33.25
N GLN A 207 -10.87 -0.12 -33.61
CA GLN A 207 -11.39 0.41 -34.87
C GLN A 207 -10.17 0.82 -35.69
N ASP A 208 -9.98 0.10 -36.80
CA ASP A 208 -9.02 0.39 -37.85
C ASP A 208 -9.49 1.59 -38.67
N GLY A 209 -8.55 2.39 -39.16
CA GLY A 209 -8.79 3.65 -39.85
C GLY A 209 -9.11 3.54 -41.34
N VAL A 210 -9.46 4.68 -41.93
CA VAL A 210 -9.36 4.97 -43.38
C VAL A 210 -8.94 6.44 -43.56
N ASP A 211 -8.01 6.61 -44.49
CA ASP A 211 -7.30 7.81 -44.92
C ASP A 211 -8.07 8.60 -46.02
N SER A 212 -7.97 9.93 -46.04
CA SER A 212 -8.11 10.83 -47.22
C SER A 212 -7.97 12.33 -46.84
N GLY A 213 -6.94 13.02 -47.36
CA GLY A 213 -6.51 14.40 -47.03
C GLY A 213 -7.28 15.55 -47.73
N PRO A 214 -6.66 16.70 -48.13
CA PRO A 214 -5.34 17.28 -47.80
C PRO A 214 -5.34 18.82 -47.50
N ARG A 215 -4.13 19.36 -47.23
CA ARG A 215 -3.66 20.78 -47.39
C ARG A 215 -4.24 21.89 -46.48
N ARG A 216 -3.33 22.52 -45.71
CA ARG A 216 -2.88 23.90 -46.01
C ARG A 216 -1.54 24.24 -45.36
N ARG A 217 -0.72 24.83 -46.22
CA ARG A 217 0.63 25.38 -46.09
C ARG A 217 0.58 26.69 -45.28
N HIS A 218 1.50 26.89 -44.33
CA HIS A 218 2.20 28.16 -44.24
C HIS A 218 3.58 27.98 -43.63
N GLU A 219 4.55 28.19 -44.50
CA GLU A 219 5.96 28.39 -44.21
C GLU A 219 6.19 29.88 -43.86
N SER A 220 7.39 30.20 -43.41
CA SER A 220 7.95 31.54 -43.05
C SER A 220 7.70 31.92 -41.57
N ARG A 221 8.68 32.28 -40.74
CA ARG A 221 10.01 32.83 -41.04
C ARG A 221 10.87 32.76 -39.76
N LEU A 222 12.06 32.19 -39.86
CA LEU A 222 13.20 32.54 -39.00
C LEU A 222 13.72 33.92 -39.46
N LEU A 223 14.14 34.77 -38.51
CA LEU A 223 15.21 35.78 -38.60
C LEU A 223 15.29 36.45 -37.20
N VAL A 224 16.28 36.09 -36.39
CA VAL A 224 17.61 36.73 -36.23
C VAL A 224 17.58 37.96 -35.31
N GLU A 225 18.30 37.73 -34.22
CA GLU A 225 18.86 38.61 -33.20
C GLU A 225 19.57 39.86 -33.76
N ALA A 226 19.37 41.01 -33.12
CA ALA A 226 20.29 42.14 -33.19
C ALA A 226 20.26 42.97 -31.89
N SER A 227 21.45 43.16 -31.33
CA SER A 227 21.79 44.04 -30.22
C SER A 227 22.08 45.47 -30.69
N LYS A 228 22.12 46.40 -29.70
CA LYS A 228 22.59 47.81 -29.72
C LYS A 228 21.57 48.79 -30.32
N TYR A 229 21.18 49.90 -29.69
CA TYR A 229 21.86 50.84 -28.79
C TYR A 229 20.96 51.24 -27.62
#